data_AF-A0A0V8DW39-F1
#
_entry.id   AF-A0A0V8DW39-F1
#
_cell.length_a   1.000
_cell.length_b   1.000
_cell.length_c   1.000
_cell.angle_alpha   90.00
_cell.angle_beta   90.00
_cell.angle_gamma   90.00
#
_symmetry.space_group_name_H-M   'P 1'
#
loop_
_entity.id
_entity.type
_entity.pdbx_description
1 polymer ?
#
loop_
_entity_poly.entity_id
_entity_poly.type
_entity_poly.pdbx_seq_one_letter_code
_entity_poly.pdbx_strand_id
1 'polypeptide(L)'
;MEWGEAELFLFSEFIYFLPETLVFEFSKELIKRTKFYRKIPENKAQVILVIRDCTNYFIEKSQVEQAEVLLNSYEKLIESPIVDVYSRKEYLFVEGNYQFLIGNIEKGNQIFENLAIMYEKLGYDKAASYMKEKRHK
;
A
#
# COMPACT_ATOMS: atom_id res chain seq x y z
N MET A 1 22.17 -1.60 12.45
CA MET A 1 21.06 -2.23 13.20
C MET A 1 20.00 -2.63 12.21
N GLU A 2 19.82 -3.92 11.99
CA GLU A 2 18.84 -4.49 11.05
C GLU A 2 17.52 -4.71 11.80
N TRP A 3 16.39 -4.31 11.22
CA TRP A 3 15.08 -4.54 11.87
C TRP A 3 14.65 -5.96 11.55
N GLY A 4 14.40 -6.77 12.59
CA GLY A 4 13.78 -8.07 12.47
C GLY A 4 12.26 -7.97 12.44
N GLU A 5 11.62 -9.13 12.55
CA GLU A 5 10.16 -9.25 12.54
C GLU A 5 9.49 -8.45 13.67
N ALA A 6 10.08 -8.47 14.87
CA ALA A 6 9.56 -7.77 16.05
C ALA A 6 9.57 -6.24 15.86
N GLU A 7 10.65 -5.68 15.31
CA GLU A 7 10.74 -4.25 15.03
C GLU A 7 9.77 -3.82 13.92
N LEU A 8 9.61 -4.64 12.87
CA LEU A 8 8.64 -4.39 11.81
C LEU A 8 7.21 -4.39 12.34
N PHE A 9 6.87 -5.38 13.17
CA PHE A 9 5.56 -5.48 13.80
C PHE A 9 5.29 -4.31 14.75
N LEU A 10 6.22 -3.99 15.64
CA LEU A 10 6.06 -2.84 16.54
C LEU A 10 5.87 -1.56 15.75
N PHE A 11 6.70 -1.31 14.72
CA PHE A 11 6.55 -0.11 13.92
C PHE A 11 5.16 -0.02 13.26
N SER A 12 4.64 -1.10 12.68
CA SER A 12 3.30 -1.08 12.07
C SER A 12 2.19 -0.77 13.07
N GLU A 13 2.26 -1.33 14.28
CA GLU A 13 1.28 -1.06 15.35
C GLU A 13 1.34 0.39 15.84
N PHE A 14 2.51 1.02 15.78
CA PHE A 14 2.73 2.36 16.33
C PHE A 14 2.69 3.50 15.30
N ILE A 15 2.46 3.25 14.00
CA ILE A 15 2.48 4.28 12.94
C ILE A 15 1.71 5.55 13.35
N TYR A 16 0.47 5.39 13.84
CA TYR A 16 -0.41 6.52 14.19
C TYR A 16 0.00 7.28 15.45
N PHE A 17 0.92 6.74 16.25
CA PHE A 17 1.42 7.37 17.48
C PHE A 17 2.77 8.07 17.28
N LEU A 18 3.41 7.89 16.13
CA LEU A 18 4.71 8.48 15.82
C LEU A 18 4.55 9.81 15.07
N PRO A 19 5.54 10.72 15.20
CA PRO A 19 5.60 11.91 14.35
C PRO A 19 5.66 11.53 12.86
N GLU A 20 4.95 12.27 12.00
CA GLU A 20 4.91 12.05 10.55
C GLU A 20 6.31 11.98 9.92
N THR A 21 7.22 12.84 10.38
CA THR A 21 8.63 12.83 9.96
C THR A 21 9.30 11.50 10.27
N LEU A 22 9.04 10.93 11.45
CA LEU A 22 9.63 9.67 11.88
C LEU A 22 9.04 8.49 11.09
N VAL A 23 7.72 8.49 10.88
CA VAL A 23 7.04 7.51 10.02
C VAL A 23 7.70 7.52 8.64
N PHE A 24 7.86 8.69 8.03
CA PHE A 24 8.43 8.78 6.68
C PHE A 24 9.91 8.34 6.62
N GLU A 25 10.73 8.77 7.57
CA GLU A 25 12.14 8.35 7.63
C GLU A 25 12.27 6.83 7.80
N PHE A 26 11.46 6.23 8.68
CA PHE A 26 11.46 4.78 8.88
C PHE A 26 10.97 4.03 7.65
N SER A 27 9.90 4.49 6.98
CA SER A 27 9.44 3.89 5.72
C SER A 27 10.54 3.91 4.65
N LYS A 28 11.25 5.05 4.48
CA LYS A 28 12.38 5.15 3.53
C LYS A 28 13.51 4.20 3.89
N GLU A 29 13.83 4.05 5.17
CA GLU A 29 14.89 3.14 5.61
C GLU A 29 14.54 1.68 5.35
N LEU A 30 13.28 1.29 5.58
CA LEU A 30 12.77 -0.05 5.22
C LEU A 30 12.91 -0.31 3.72
N ILE A 31 12.52 0.65 2.87
CA ILE A 31 12.63 0.55 1.41
C ILE A 31 14.09 0.35 0.99
N LYS A 32 15.03 1.15 1.50
CA LYS A 32 16.46 1.05 1.15
C LYS A 32 17.04 -0.32 1.45
N ARG A 33 16.54 -0.98 2.50
CA ARG A 33 17.04 -2.27 2.99
C ARG A 33 16.30 -3.47 2.46
N THR A 34 15.35 -3.29 1.53
CA THR A 34 14.59 -4.39 0.93
C THR A 34 15.44 -5.44 0.22
N LYS A 35 16.65 -5.11 -0.27
CA LYS A 35 17.61 -6.11 -0.80
C LYS A 35 18.03 -7.13 0.26
N PHE A 36 18.07 -6.74 1.54
CA PHE A 36 18.35 -7.63 2.66
C PHE A 36 17.13 -8.51 2.99
N TYR A 37 15.94 -7.90 3.08
CA TYR A 37 14.68 -8.62 3.36
C TYR A 37 14.26 -9.59 2.27
N ARG A 38 14.66 -9.37 1.01
CA ARG A 38 14.40 -10.30 -0.10
C ARG A 38 15.00 -11.70 0.09
N LYS A 39 15.95 -11.88 1.01
CA LYS A 39 16.54 -13.21 1.31
C LYS A 39 15.62 -14.08 2.16
N ILE A 40 14.63 -13.51 2.83
CA ILE A 40 13.66 -14.20 3.70
C ILE A 40 12.25 -13.79 3.26
N PRO A 41 11.48 -14.67 2.60
CA PRO A 41 10.17 -14.35 2.03
C PRO A 41 9.19 -13.69 3.01
N GLU A 42 9.18 -14.14 4.26
CA GLU A 42 8.30 -13.67 5.35
C GLU A 42 8.59 -12.19 5.67
N ASN A 43 9.87 -11.82 5.76
CA ASN A 43 10.28 -10.44 6.00
C ASN A 43 9.91 -9.52 4.82
N LYS A 44 9.96 -10.04 3.58
CA LYS A 44 9.51 -9.28 2.42
C LYS A 44 8.01 -8.98 2.48
N ALA A 45 7.19 -9.96 2.85
CA ALA A 45 5.75 -9.79 2.99
C ALA A 45 5.42 -8.77 4.09
N GLN A 46 6.09 -8.84 5.24
CA GLN A 46 5.87 -7.88 6.32
C GLN A 46 6.26 -6.45 5.90
N VAL A 47 7.40 -6.27 5.24
CA VAL A 47 7.81 -4.94 4.73
C VAL A 47 6.77 -4.39 3.74
N ILE A 48 6.21 -5.23 2.85
CA ILE A 48 5.14 -4.81 1.95
C ILE A 48 3.92 -4.29 2.73
N LEU A 49 3.48 -5.00 3.77
CA LEU A 49 2.35 -4.57 4.61
C LEU A 49 2.64 -3.24 5.31
N VAL A 50 3.83 -3.10 5.91
CA VAL A 50 4.22 -1.84 6.58
C VAL A 50 4.26 -0.67 5.60
N ILE A 51 4.81 -0.86 4.40
CA ILE A 51 4.86 0.20 3.38
C ILE A 51 3.46 0.57 2.87
N ARG A 52 2.56 -0.42 2.68
CA ARG A 52 1.14 -0.16 2.39
C ARG A 52 0.52 0.73 3.47
N ASP A 53 0.71 0.37 4.73
CA ASP A 53 0.09 1.07 5.86
C ASP A 53 0.64 2.50 6.03
N CYS A 54 1.95 2.69 5.85
CA CYS A 54 2.57 4.01 5.82
C CYS A 54 2.05 4.86 4.64
N THR A 55 1.85 4.25 3.47
CA THR A 55 1.31 4.96 2.30
C THR A 55 -0.12 5.43 2.56
N ASN A 56 -0.99 4.56 3.08
CA ASN A 56 -2.35 4.92 3.45
C ASN A 56 -2.37 6.01 4.53
N TYR A 57 -1.49 5.93 5.54
CA TYR A 57 -1.36 6.95 6.56
C TYR A 57 -1.12 8.35 5.95
N PHE A 58 -0.21 8.48 4.99
CA PHE A 58 0.05 9.76 4.33
C PHE A 58 -1.08 10.19 3.39
N ILE A 59 -1.79 9.24 2.77
CA ILE A 59 -3.00 9.54 1.99
C ILE A 59 -4.10 10.14 2.87
N GLU A 60 -4.39 9.51 4.03
CA GLU A 60 -5.40 9.96 4.98
C GLU A 60 -5.08 11.33 5.59
N LYS A 61 -3.79 11.65 5.72
CA LYS A 61 -3.28 12.95 6.17
C LYS A 61 -3.20 14.01 5.07
N SER A 62 -3.60 13.65 3.83
CA SER A 62 -3.49 14.51 2.65
C SER A 62 -2.06 14.99 2.34
N GLN A 63 -1.06 14.20 2.70
CA GLN A 63 0.36 14.49 2.49
C GLN A 63 0.82 13.88 1.16
N VAL A 64 0.54 14.62 0.07
CA VAL A 64 0.71 14.15 -1.31
C VAL A 64 2.14 13.70 -1.63
N GLU A 65 3.15 14.49 -1.27
CA GLU A 65 4.55 14.20 -1.62
C GLU A 65 5.04 12.89 -0.97
N GLN A 66 4.77 12.71 0.32
CA GLN A 66 5.13 11.50 1.07
C GLN A 66 4.37 10.28 0.54
N ALA A 67 3.07 10.43 0.30
CA ALA A 67 2.23 9.37 -0.26
C ALA A 67 2.75 8.92 -1.64
N GLU A 68 3.14 9.86 -2.51
CA GLU A 68 3.67 9.57 -3.84
C GLU A 68 4.99 8.78 -3.76
N VAL A 69 5.93 9.23 -2.92
CA VAL A 69 7.23 8.57 -2.76
C VAL A 69 7.06 7.12 -2.27
N LEU A 70 6.17 6.90 -1.30
CA LEU A 70 5.92 5.56 -0.77
C LEU A 70 5.13 4.70 -1.75
N LEU A 71 4.13 5.23 -2.45
CA LEU A 71 3.36 4.50 -3.47
C LEU A 71 4.26 3.99 -4.61
N ASN A 72 5.13 4.86 -5.14
CA ASN A 72 6.10 4.48 -6.17
C ASN A 72 7.08 3.41 -5.69
N SER A 73 7.42 3.44 -4.40
CA SER A 73 8.29 2.43 -3.80
C SER A 73 7.53 1.12 -3.58
N TYR A 74 6.27 1.19 -3.18
CA TYR A 74 5.39 0.04 -2.99
C TYR A 74 5.21 -0.73 -4.30
N GLU A 75 4.96 -0.05 -5.42
CA GLU A 75 4.84 -0.69 -6.74
C GLU A 75 6.07 -1.55 -7.08
N LYS A 76 7.28 -0.99 -6.88
CA LYS A 76 8.55 -1.68 -7.13
C LYS A 76 8.79 -2.86 -6.18
N LEU A 77 8.19 -2.85 -4.99
CA LEU A 77 8.35 -3.93 -4.01
C LEU A 77 7.52 -5.16 -4.35
N ILE A 78 6.33 -4.93 -4.91
CA ILE A 78 5.42 -6.00 -5.32
C ILE A 78 5.68 -6.49 -6.74
N GLU A 79 6.56 -5.83 -7.49
CA GLU A 79 7.02 -6.31 -8.78
C GLU A 79 7.65 -7.71 -8.62
N SER A 80 7.02 -8.69 -9.28
CA SER A 80 7.36 -10.10 -9.14
C SER A 80 7.19 -10.79 -10.50
N PRO A 81 8.12 -11.68 -10.88
CA PRO A 81 7.96 -12.52 -12.07
C PRO A 81 6.89 -13.60 -11.88
N ILE A 82 6.49 -13.88 -10.63
CA ILE A 82 5.42 -14.80 -10.27
C ILE A 82 4.14 -14.01 -10.00
N VAL A 83 3.01 -14.55 -10.43
CA VAL A 83 1.68 -13.98 -10.20
C VAL A 83 1.40 -13.86 -8.69
N ASP A 84 1.42 -12.62 -8.19
CA ASP A 84 1.01 -12.24 -6.84
C ASP A 84 -0.23 -11.35 -6.91
N VAL A 85 -1.40 -11.99 -6.97
CA VAL A 85 -2.69 -11.30 -7.07
C VAL A 85 -2.99 -10.51 -5.80
N TYR A 86 -2.60 -11.03 -4.63
CA TYR A 86 -2.92 -10.41 -3.35
C TYR A 86 -2.19 -9.07 -3.19
N SER A 87 -0.88 -9.03 -3.38
CA SER A 87 -0.16 -7.76 -3.22
C SER A 87 -0.56 -6.75 -4.30
N ARG A 88 -0.83 -7.21 -5.53
CA ARG A 88 -1.23 -6.33 -6.62
C ARG A 88 -2.62 -5.71 -6.41
N LYS A 89 -3.61 -6.46 -5.92
CA LYS A 89 -4.94 -5.88 -5.64
C LYS A 89 -4.89 -4.87 -4.50
N GLU A 90 -4.09 -5.11 -3.46
CA GLU A 90 -3.90 -4.17 -2.35
C GLU A 90 -3.23 -2.89 -2.83
N TYR A 91 -2.19 -2.99 -3.68
CA TYR A 91 -1.58 -1.82 -4.30
C TYR A 91 -2.58 -0.99 -5.12
N LEU A 92 -3.40 -1.64 -5.97
CA LEU A 92 -4.41 -0.94 -6.75
C LEU A 92 -5.41 -0.20 -5.85
N PHE A 93 -5.81 -0.78 -4.72
CA PHE A 93 -6.67 -0.10 -3.77
C PHE A 93 -6.03 1.19 -3.23
N VAL A 94 -4.75 1.13 -2.83
CA VAL A 94 -4.00 2.30 -2.35
C VAL A 94 -3.81 3.32 -3.46
N GLU A 95 -3.46 2.89 -4.68
CA GLU A 95 -3.32 3.76 -5.85
C GLU A 95 -4.64 4.48 -6.15
N GLY A 96 -5.77 3.78 -6.11
CA GLY A 96 -7.09 4.38 -6.31
C GLY A 96 -7.37 5.53 -5.33
N ASN A 97 -7.10 5.32 -4.04
CA ASN A 97 -7.23 6.38 -3.03
C ASN A 97 -6.26 7.54 -3.27
N TYR A 98 -5.02 7.25 -3.68
CA TYR A 98 -4.06 8.29 -4.04
C TYR A 98 -4.51 9.12 -5.26
N GLN A 99 -5.10 8.49 -6.28
CA GLN A 99 -5.65 9.22 -7.43
C GLN A 99 -6.74 10.19 -7.00
N PHE A 100 -7.61 9.80 -6.07
CA PHE A 100 -8.60 10.72 -5.50
C PHE A 100 -7.97 11.85 -4.70
N LEU A 101 -6.93 11.58 -3.91
CA LEU A 101 -6.20 12.60 -3.16
C LEU A 101 -5.66 13.70 -4.09
N ILE A 102 -5.10 13.35 -5.25
CA ILE A 102 -4.56 14.32 -6.21
C ILE A 102 -5.61 14.88 -7.19
N GLY A 103 -6.89 14.60 -6.97
CA GLY A 103 -8.00 15.10 -7.80
C GLY A 103 -8.18 14.39 -9.14
N ASN A 104 -7.48 13.27 -9.39
CA ASN A 104 -7.64 12.46 -10.59
C ASN A 104 -8.81 11.47 -10.44
N ILE A 105 -10.03 12.02 -10.43
CA ILE A 105 -11.25 11.27 -10.16
C ILE A 105 -11.50 10.16 -11.18
N GLU A 106 -11.26 10.43 -12.46
CA GLU A 106 -11.47 9.46 -13.54
C GLU A 106 -10.59 8.21 -13.35
N LYS A 107 -9.28 8.40 -13.13
CA LYS A 107 -8.36 7.28 -12.93
C LYS A 107 -8.68 6.51 -11.65
N GLY A 108 -8.99 7.21 -10.56
CA GLY A 108 -9.40 6.55 -9.31
C GLY A 108 -10.65 5.68 -9.50
N ASN A 109 -11.68 6.21 -10.16
CA ASN A 109 -12.90 5.48 -10.47
C ASN A 109 -12.65 4.26 -11.37
N GLN A 110 -11.79 4.40 -12.38
CA GLN A 110 -11.42 3.29 -13.26
C GLN A 110 -10.73 2.16 -12.49
N ILE A 111 -9.83 2.49 -11.57
CA ILE A 111 -9.15 1.51 -10.71
C ILE A 111 -10.17 0.76 -9.85
N PHE A 112 -11.06 1.46 -9.16
CA PHE A 112 -12.07 0.83 -8.30
C PHE A 112 -13.10 0.00 -9.08
N GLU A 113 -13.47 0.41 -10.29
CA GLU A 113 -14.31 -0.40 -11.16
C GLU A 113 -13.61 -1.71 -11.57
N ASN A 114 -12.34 -1.63 -11.97
CA ASN A 114 -11.56 -2.82 -12.32
C ASN A 114 -11.42 -3.79 -11.14
N LEU A 115 -11.22 -3.26 -9.92
CA LEU A 115 -11.22 -4.06 -8.69
C LEU A 115 -12.58 -4.70 -8.43
N ALA A 116 -13.68 -3.95 -8.63
CA ALA A 116 -15.03 -4.50 -8.47
C ALA A 116 -15.28 -5.68 -9.41
N ILE A 117 -14.99 -5.51 -10.71
CA ILE A 117 -15.12 -6.58 -11.73
C ILE A 117 -14.27 -7.79 -11.36
N MET A 118 -13.06 -7.59 -10.83
CA MET A 118 -12.19 -8.69 -10.38
C MET A 118 -12.84 -9.48 -9.24
N TYR A 119 -13.36 -8.80 -8.21
CA TYR A 119 -14.01 -9.46 -7.08
C TYR A 119 -15.30 -10.19 -7.48
N GLU A 120 -16.11 -9.65 -8.41
CA GLU A 120 -17.30 -10.32 -8.95
C GLU A 120 -16.93 -11.63 -9.66
N LYS A 121 -15.91 -11.59 -10.53
CA LYS A 121 -15.45 -12.78 -11.25
C LYS A 121 -14.94 -13.88 -10.33
N LEU A 122 -14.48 -13.52 -9.14
CA LEU A 122 -14.01 -14.44 -8.12
C LEU A 122 -15.11 -14.87 -7.12
N GLY A 123 -16.35 -14.38 -7.28
CA GLY A 123 -17.48 -14.72 -6.40
C GLY A 123 -17.52 -13.96 -5.07
N TYR A 124 -16.82 -12.82 -4.96
CA TYR A 124 -16.78 -11.98 -3.75
C TYR A 124 -17.68 -10.75 -3.88
N ASP A 125 -18.99 -10.96 -4.00
CA ASP A 125 -19.97 -9.89 -4.29
C ASP A 125 -19.96 -8.75 -3.26
N LYS A 126 -19.72 -9.07 -1.98
CA LYS A 126 -19.60 -8.06 -0.92
C LYS A 126 -18.39 -7.14 -1.13
N ALA A 127 -17.25 -7.72 -1.50
CA ALA A 127 -16.04 -6.96 -1.78
C ALA A 127 -16.21 -6.11 -3.06
N ALA A 128 -16.84 -6.68 -4.10
CA ALA A 128 -17.16 -5.93 -5.30
C ALA A 128 -18.07 -4.72 -5.03
N SER A 129 -19.12 -4.92 -4.22
CA SER A 129 -20.03 -3.84 -3.83
C SER A 129 -19.30 -2.73 -3.07
N TYR A 130 -18.43 -3.11 -2.13
CA TYR A 130 -17.57 -2.16 -1.40
C TYR A 130 -16.65 -1.36 -2.34
N MET A 131 -16.06 -1.98 -3.36
CA MET A 131 -15.24 -1.25 -4.34
C MET A 131 -16.08 -0.27 -5.18
N LYS A 132 -17.33 -0.61 -5.52
CA LYS A 132 -18.23 0.29 -6.25
C LYS A 132 -18.62 1.51 -5.42
N GLU A 133 -18.82 1.34 -4.11
CA GLU A 133 -19.13 2.41 -3.16
C GLU A 133 -17.98 3.39 -2.96
N LYS A 134 -16.73 2.94 -3.14
CA LYS A 134 -15.54 3.80 -3.07
C LYS A 134 -15.41 4.80 -4.22
N ARG A 135 -16.14 4.62 -5.32
CA ARG A 135 -16.09 5.54 -6.46
C ARG A 135 -16.68 6.90 -6.10
N HIS A 136 -16.05 7.95 -6.60
CA HIS A 136 -16.54 9.32 -6.45
C HIS A 136 -17.47 9.68 -7.63
N LYS A 137 -18.51 10.47 -7.36
CA LYS A 137 -19.45 10.96 -8.38
C LYS A 137 -18.88 12.16 -9.13
#